data_AF-A0A2G5S982-F1
#
_entry.id   AF-A0A2G5S982-F1
#
_cell.length_a   1.000
_cell.length_b   1.000
_cell.length_c   1.000
_cell.angle_alpha   90.00
_cell.angle_beta   90.00
_cell.angle_gamma   90.00
#
_symmetry.space_group_name_H-M   'P 1'
#
loop_
_entity.id
_entity.type
_entity.pdbx_description
1 polymer ?
#
loop_
_entity_poly.entity_id
_entity_poly.type
_entity_poly.pdbx_seq_one_letter_code
_entity_poly.pdbx_strand_id
1 'polypeptide(L)'
;MFSKFCLNIPLEELNLNARASDWFYITDNVFDNFRYNGKLGPADHLVINPSNHWVTIGNLMNFDFINISVSGSRISFSDLTSFLRQWRVGGSHRLAYLSLEFELDTIFENFDEDLEIVETTEVRKYRVEAEGDDSDYEIQGGYSIQRMDGVKATINCDLRLFLMVVWHA
;
A
#
# COMPACT_ATOMS: atom_id res chain seq x y z
N MET A 1 -7.78 -23.20 14.07
CA MET A 1 -6.81 -22.77 15.11
C MET A 1 -5.76 -21.99 14.35
N PHE A 2 -6.02 -20.71 14.09
CA PHE A 2 -5.11 -19.85 13.33
C PHE A 2 -4.22 -19.11 14.33
N SER A 3 -2.91 -19.12 14.05
CA SER A 3 -1.88 -18.54 14.88
C SER A 3 -1.93 -17.02 14.78
N LYS A 4 -2.37 -16.33 15.84
CA LYS A 4 -2.19 -14.89 16.00
C LYS A 4 -0.71 -14.60 16.18
N PHE A 5 -0.06 -13.99 15.20
CA PHE A 5 1.19 -13.26 15.42
C PHE A 5 0.87 -11.77 15.50
N CYS A 6 0.28 -11.33 16.62
CA CYS A 6 0.33 -9.93 17.01
C CYS A 6 1.77 -9.64 17.47
N LEU A 7 2.64 -9.25 16.55
CA LEU A 7 4.00 -8.85 16.90
C LEU A 7 3.94 -7.43 17.48
N ASN A 8 3.67 -7.31 18.78
CA ASN A 8 4.10 -6.16 19.59
C ASN A 8 5.61 -6.27 19.83
N ILE A 9 6.37 -6.36 18.75
CA ILE A 9 7.82 -6.47 18.80
C ILE A 9 8.39 -5.10 18.40
N PRO A 10 9.22 -4.46 19.24
CA PRO A 10 9.97 -3.28 18.84
C PRO A 10 10.68 -3.57 17.51
N LEU A 11 10.63 -2.64 16.56
CA LEU A 11 11.12 -2.86 15.19
C LEU A 11 12.57 -3.39 15.09
N GLU A 12 13.36 -3.22 16.14
CA GLU A 12 14.74 -3.71 16.30
C GLU A 12 14.85 -5.23 16.53
N GLU A 13 13.75 -5.93 16.85
CA GLU A 13 13.72 -7.36 17.18
C GLU A 13 13.01 -8.24 16.13
N LEU A 14 12.62 -7.69 14.96
CA LEU A 14 11.95 -8.48 13.91
C LEU A 14 12.89 -9.52 13.29
N ASN A 15 12.85 -10.74 13.81
CA ASN A 15 13.38 -11.94 13.17
C ASN A 15 12.18 -12.79 12.69
N LEU A 16 11.75 -12.56 11.45
CA LEU A 16 10.45 -13.02 10.95
C LEU A 16 10.57 -14.35 10.19
N ASN A 17 10.17 -15.43 10.84
CA ASN A 17 9.79 -16.67 10.18
C ASN A 17 8.29 -16.87 10.39
N ALA A 18 7.48 -16.45 9.42
CA ALA A 18 6.04 -16.71 9.40
C ALA A 18 5.66 -17.45 8.11
N ARG A 19 4.72 -18.40 8.23
CA ARG A 19 3.90 -18.96 7.14
C ARG A 19 2.60 -19.51 7.71
N ALA A 20 1.52 -18.79 7.48
CA ALA A 20 0.38 -19.11 6.61
C ALA A 20 -0.68 -18.03 6.89
N SER A 21 -1.05 -17.24 5.87
CA SER A 21 -1.82 -15.98 5.98
C SER A 21 -1.14 -14.95 6.88
N ASP A 22 0.05 -14.49 6.49
CA ASP A 22 0.91 -13.71 7.37
C ASP A 22 0.54 -12.23 7.34
N TRP A 23 -0.15 -11.81 8.40
CA TRP A 23 -0.46 -10.42 8.70
C TRP A 23 0.63 -9.76 9.52
N PHE A 24 1.02 -8.56 9.12
CA PHE A 24 1.93 -7.69 9.83
C PHE A 24 1.16 -6.48 10.33
N TYR A 25 1.03 -6.34 11.65
CA TYR A 25 0.44 -5.17 12.29
C TYR A 25 1.52 -4.36 13.00
N ILE A 26 1.68 -3.10 12.61
CA ILE A 26 2.59 -2.15 13.25
C ILE A 26 1.71 -1.02 13.80
N THR A 27 1.42 -1.08 15.10
CA THR A 27 0.49 -0.15 15.77
C THR A 27 1.12 0.67 16.89
N ASP A 28 2.39 0.45 17.18
CA ASP A 28 3.08 1.14 18.26
C ASP A 28 3.53 2.54 17.84
N ASN A 29 3.45 3.47 18.79
CA ASN A 29 3.99 4.81 18.63
C ASN A 29 5.52 4.73 18.55
N VAL A 30 6.05 4.59 17.34
CA VAL A 30 7.47 4.73 17.08
C VAL A 30 7.85 6.20 17.35
N PHE A 31 8.92 6.40 18.11
CA PHE A 31 9.38 7.73 18.51
C PHE A 31 9.56 8.67 17.30
N ASP A 32 9.33 9.97 17.52
CA ASP A 32 9.62 11.00 16.52
C ASP A 32 11.06 10.84 16.00
N ASN A 33 11.21 10.78 14.67
CA ASN A 33 12.45 10.53 13.92
C ASN A 33 12.90 9.06 13.76
N PHE A 34 12.09 8.08 14.16
CA PHE A 34 12.36 6.69 13.81
C PHE A 34 12.46 6.52 12.28
N ARG A 35 13.45 5.74 11.84
CA ARG A 35 13.64 5.39 10.42
C ARG A 35 13.96 3.91 10.32
N TYR A 36 13.16 3.19 9.57
CA TYR A 36 13.42 1.81 9.23
C TYR A 36 14.05 1.73 7.83
N ASN A 37 15.26 1.16 7.73
CA ASN A 37 15.96 0.95 6.46
C ASN A 37 16.11 -0.54 6.10
N GLY A 38 15.45 -1.42 6.85
CA GLY A 38 15.46 -2.86 6.59
C GLY A 38 14.48 -3.28 5.50
N LYS A 39 14.29 -4.60 5.35
CA LYS A 39 13.30 -5.19 4.45
C LYS A 39 12.15 -5.79 5.25
N LEU A 40 10.92 -5.46 4.86
CA LEU A 40 9.71 -6.10 5.37
C LEU A 40 9.08 -6.99 4.29
N GLY A 41 8.56 -8.13 4.72
CA GLY A 41 8.07 -9.18 3.83
C GLY A 41 9.17 -10.17 3.42
N PRO A 42 8.84 -11.20 2.61
CA PRO A 42 7.55 -11.42 1.96
C PRO A 42 6.43 -11.81 2.95
N ALA A 43 5.26 -11.20 2.84
CA ALA A 43 4.04 -11.66 3.52
C ALA A 43 2.78 -11.29 2.71
N ASP A 44 1.59 -11.54 3.27
CA ASP A 44 0.33 -11.29 2.56
C ASP A 44 -0.21 -9.89 2.90
N HIS A 45 -0.21 -9.51 4.17
CA HIS A 45 -0.82 -8.25 4.63
C HIS A 45 0.12 -7.44 5.50
N LEU A 46 0.16 -6.13 5.28
CA LEU A 46 0.82 -5.14 6.11
C LEU A 46 -0.17 -4.04 6.48
N VAL A 47 -0.36 -3.81 7.77
CA VAL A 47 -1.16 -2.73 8.33
C VAL A 47 -0.28 -1.91 9.26
N ILE A 48 -0.13 -0.62 8.96
CA ILE A 48 0.62 0.33 9.77
C ILE A 48 -0.34 1.43 10.22
N ASN A 49 -0.62 1.51 11.52
CA ASN A 49 -1.59 2.46 12.06
C ASN A 49 -1.31 2.87 13.52
N PRO A 50 -0.90 4.11 13.80
CA PRO A 50 -0.45 5.14 12.85
C PRO A 50 0.99 4.88 12.37
N SER A 51 1.33 5.39 11.19
CA SER A 51 2.70 5.30 10.66
C SER A 51 3.68 6.27 11.31
N ASN A 52 3.22 7.28 12.04
CA ASN A 52 4.07 8.30 12.67
C ASN A 52 5.20 8.81 11.77
N HIS A 53 4.92 8.89 10.46
CA HIS A 53 5.78 9.46 9.43
C HIS A 53 7.11 8.73 9.16
N TRP A 54 7.34 7.54 9.73
CA TRP A 54 8.56 6.79 9.45
C TRP A 54 8.52 6.08 8.10
N VAL A 55 7.31 5.80 7.57
CA VAL A 55 7.12 5.16 6.27
C VAL A 55 7.45 6.16 5.17
N THR A 56 8.58 5.94 4.50
CA THR A 56 8.99 6.70 3.32
C THR A 56 8.54 6.01 2.04
N ILE A 57 8.60 6.72 0.92
CA ILE A 57 8.36 6.11 -0.40
C ILE A 57 9.37 5.00 -0.71
N GLY A 58 10.62 5.15 -0.25
CA GLY A 58 11.64 4.12 -0.36
C GLY A 58 11.26 2.86 0.42
N ASN A 59 10.56 2.98 1.55
CA ASN A 59 10.03 1.83 2.27
C ASN A 59 8.94 1.13 1.45
N LEU A 60 7.95 1.88 0.96
CA LEU A 60 6.87 1.31 0.12
C LEU A 60 7.40 0.58 -1.12
N MET A 61 8.39 1.14 -1.81
CA MET A 61 9.01 0.50 -2.99
C MET A 61 9.78 -0.79 -2.64
N ASN A 62 10.23 -0.95 -1.39
CA ASN A 62 10.98 -2.12 -0.93
C ASN A 62 10.12 -3.16 -0.20
N PHE A 63 8.89 -2.82 0.17
CA PHE A 63 7.96 -3.73 0.83
C PHE A 63 7.51 -4.85 -0.11
N ASP A 64 7.54 -6.08 0.37
CA ASP A 64 7.12 -7.27 -0.37
C ASP A 64 5.82 -7.87 0.23
N PHE A 65 4.69 -7.22 -0.07
CA PHE A 65 3.37 -7.61 0.44
C PHE A 65 2.33 -7.60 -0.69
N ILE A 66 1.26 -8.36 -0.48
CA ILE A 66 0.10 -8.38 -1.39
C ILE A 66 -0.82 -7.20 -1.07
N ASN A 67 -1.12 -6.98 0.22
CA ASN A 67 -1.99 -5.92 0.69
C ASN A 67 -1.23 -5.01 1.66
N ILE A 68 -1.21 -3.71 1.40
CA ILE A 68 -0.57 -2.70 2.25
C ILE A 68 -1.58 -1.63 2.62
N SER A 69 -1.72 -1.35 3.91
CA SER A 69 -2.51 -0.25 4.44
C SER A 69 -1.66 0.58 5.41
N VAL A 70 -1.57 1.88 5.18
CA VAL A 70 -0.76 2.81 5.99
C VAL A 70 -1.60 4.04 6.34
N SER A 71 -1.79 4.29 7.63
CA SER A 71 -2.48 5.48 8.15
C SER A 71 -1.51 6.53 8.68
N GLY A 72 -1.90 7.81 8.57
CA GLY A 72 -1.08 8.95 9.05
C GLY A 72 0.17 9.21 8.21
N SER A 73 0.12 8.89 6.92
CA SER A 73 1.25 9.06 6.00
C SER A 73 1.53 10.53 5.68
N ARG A 74 2.82 10.85 5.46
CA ARG A 74 3.31 12.15 4.92
C ARG A 74 3.93 12.00 3.52
N ILE A 75 3.70 10.87 2.87
CA ILE A 75 4.14 10.65 1.49
C ILE A 75 3.49 11.70 0.59
N SER A 76 4.29 12.40 -0.21
CA SER A 76 3.78 13.46 -1.08
C SER A 76 3.20 12.91 -2.37
N PHE A 77 2.43 13.72 -3.11
CA PHE A 77 1.96 13.35 -4.44
C PHE A 77 3.12 13.07 -5.43
N SER A 78 4.23 13.80 -5.31
CA SER A 78 5.44 13.56 -6.12
C SER A 78 6.09 12.21 -5.80
N ASP A 79 6.09 11.81 -4.53
CA ASP A 79 6.54 10.48 -4.12
C ASP A 79 5.65 9.38 -4.69
N LEU A 80 4.31 9.55 -4.66
CA LEU A 80 3.37 8.60 -5.28
C LEU A 80 3.62 8.45 -6.78
N THR A 81 3.86 9.56 -7.47
CA THR A 81 4.20 9.56 -8.90
C THR A 81 5.47 8.76 -9.16
N SER A 82 6.48 8.89 -8.29
CA SER A 82 7.71 8.08 -8.35
C SER A 82 7.46 6.59 -8.10
N PHE A 83 6.57 6.26 -7.16
CA PHE A 83 6.14 4.89 -6.93
C PHE A 83 5.40 4.29 -8.13
N LEU A 84 4.49 5.04 -8.76
CA LEU A 84 3.77 4.58 -9.95
C LEU A 84 4.70 4.30 -11.13
N ARG A 85 5.74 5.14 -11.33
CA ARG A 85 6.79 4.88 -12.32
C ARG A 85 7.52 3.57 -12.07
N GLN A 86 7.93 3.33 -10.81
CA GLN A 86 8.58 2.08 -10.42
C GLN A 86 7.67 0.87 -10.60
N TRP A 87 6.40 0.98 -10.20
CA TRP A 87 5.42 -0.08 -10.40
C TRP A 87 5.22 -0.37 -11.89
N ARG A 88 5.12 0.64 -12.77
CA ARG A 88 4.98 0.46 -14.23
C ARG A 88 6.12 -0.37 -14.83
N VAL A 89 7.33 -0.29 -14.28
CA VAL A 89 8.49 -1.05 -14.79
C VAL A 89 8.71 -2.42 -14.12
N GLY A 90 7.78 -2.85 -13.25
CA GLY A 90 7.81 -4.17 -12.60
C GLY A 90 8.10 -4.16 -11.09
N GLY A 91 8.24 -2.98 -10.48
CA GLY A 91 8.34 -2.84 -9.02
C GLY A 91 7.09 -3.35 -8.30
N SER A 92 7.26 -3.73 -7.03
CA SER A 92 6.16 -4.22 -6.17
C SER A 92 5.28 -5.28 -6.85
N HIS A 93 5.91 -6.26 -7.51
CA HIS A 93 5.25 -7.23 -8.40
C HIS A 93 4.11 -8.04 -7.76
N ARG A 94 4.17 -8.31 -6.44
CA ARG A 94 3.14 -9.02 -5.67
C ARG A 94 1.98 -8.15 -5.19
N LEU A 95 2.08 -6.82 -5.31
CA LEU A 95 1.06 -5.90 -4.82
C LEU A 95 -0.28 -6.14 -5.54
N ALA A 96 -1.34 -6.29 -4.74
CA ALA A 96 -2.72 -6.34 -5.17
C ALA A 96 -3.52 -5.14 -4.64
N TYR A 97 -3.15 -4.62 -3.46
CA TYR A 97 -3.83 -3.51 -2.81
C TYR A 97 -2.87 -2.59 -2.07
N LEU A 98 -3.00 -1.28 -2.28
CA LEU A 98 -2.30 -0.24 -1.54
C LEU A 98 -3.31 0.83 -1.11
N SER A 99 -3.43 1.05 0.19
CA SER A 99 -4.17 2.16 0.79
C SER A 99 -3.22 3.03 1.60
N LEU A 100 -3.22 4.32 1.29
CA LEU A 100 -2.48 5.35 2.03
C LEU A 100 -3.48 6.40 2.50
N GLU A 101 -3.66 6.47 3.81
CA GLU A 101 -4.41 7.53 4.46
C GLU A 101 -3.42 8.61 4.95
N PHE A 102 -3.58 9.81 4.42
CA PHE A 102 -2.70 10.95 4.71
C PHE A 102 -3.08 11.62 6.02
N GLU A 103 -2.07 12.07 6.77
CA GLU A 103 -2.29 12.86 8.00
C GLU A 103 -3.00 14.19 7.70
N LEU A 104 -2.65 14.81 6.58
CA LEU A 104 -3.17 16.10 6.13
C LEU A 104 -3.87 15.94 4.78
N ASP A 105 -4.78 16.87 4.49
CA ASP A 105 -5.44 16.96 3.19
C ASP A 105 -4.36 17.08 2.09
N THR A 106 -4.45 16.19 1.12
CA THR A 106 -3.54 16.09 -0.02
C THR A 106 -4.32 16.42 -1.27
N ILE A 107 -3.86 17.44 -1.99
CA ILE A 107 -4.39 17.79 -3.31
C ILE A 107 -3.61 16.96 -4.32
N PHE A 108 -4.31 16.08 -5.02
CA PHE A 108 -3.74 15.33 -6.13
C PHE A 108 -3.69 16.25 -7.34
N GLU A 109 -2.49 16.55 -7.81
CA GLU A 109 -2.28 17.29 -9.05
C GLU A 109 -2.52 16.36 -10.25
N ASN A 110 -2.36 16.90 -11.46
CA ASN A 110 -2.40 16.07 -12.65
C ASN A 110 -1.21 15.10 -12.63
N PHE A 111 -1.49 13.83 -12.91
CA PHE A 111 -0.45 12.84 -13.12
C PHE A 111 0.42 13.22 -14.33
N ASP A 112 1.70 12.85 -14.26
CA ASP A 112 2.63 13.07 -15.37
C ASP A 112 2.18 12.29 -16.62
N GLU A 113 2.31 12.90 -17.80
CA GLU A 113 1.88 12.31 -19.09
C GLU A 113 2.56 10.96 -19.37
N ASP A 114 3.79 10.77 -18.87
CA ASP A 114 4.56 9.54 -19.03
C ASP A 114 4.02 8.35 -18.23
N LEU A 115 3.06 8.56 -17.33
CA LEU A 115 2.38 7.48 -16.62
C LEU A 115 1.24 6.84 -17.44
N GLU A 116 0.83 7.46 -18.55
CA GLU A 116 -0.28 7.00 -19.41
C GLU A 116 -1.55 6.69 -18.60
N ILE A 117 -1.78 7.47 -17.54
CA ILE A 117 -2.96 7.33 -16.70
C ILE A 117 -4.17 7.89 -17.44
N VAL A 118 -5.26 7.13 -17.44
CA VAL A 118 -6.52 7.50 -18.09
C VAL A 118 -7.67 7.49 -17.08
N GLU A 119 -8.54 8.48 -17.14
CA GLU A 119 -9.76 8.48 -16.33
C GLU A 119 -10.64 7.28 -16.69
N THR A 120 -11.28 6.69 -15.68
CA THR A 120 -12.19 5.56 -15.86
C THR A 120 -13.39 5.69 -14.92
N THR A 121 -14.55 5.28 -15.43
CA THR A 121 -15.79 5.13 -14.64
C THR A 121 -16.09 3.68 -14.32
N GLU A 122 -15.15 2.77 -14.62
CA GLU A 122 -15.31 1.35 -14.38
C GLU A 122 -15.40 1.07 -12.87
N VAL A 123 -16.45 0.39 -12.45
CA VAL A 123 -16.64 -0.05 -11.06
C VAL A 123 -16.20 -1.50 -10.96
N ARG A 124 -15.26 -1.77 -10.06
CA ARG A 124 -14.77 -3.14 -9.77
C ARG A 124 -14.85 -3.42 -8.28
N LYS A 125 -15.10 -4.69 -7.95
CA LYS A 125 -15.06 -5.18 -6.57
C LYS A 125 -13.69 -5.75 -6.29
N TYR A 126 -13.07 -5.25 -5.23
CA TYR A 126 -11.90 -5.87 -4.65
C TYR A 126 -12.29 -6.41 -3.28
N ARG A 127 -12.08 -7.71 -3.08
CA ARG A 127 -12.23 -8.31 -1.76
C ARG A 127 -10.93 -8.05 -0.99
N VAL A 128 -10.99 -7.13 -0.04
CA VAL A 128 -9.92 -7.03 0.94
C VAL A 128 -10.16 -8.19 1.90
N GLU A 129 -9.29 -9.19 1.85
CA GLU A 129 -9.22 -10.15 2.95
C GLU A 129 -8.68 -9.35 4.13
N ALA A 130 -9.56 -8.93 5.04
CA ALA A 130 -9.23 -8.30 6.31
C ALA A 130 -9.59 -9.25 7.45
N GLU A 131 -8.76 -9.34 8.49
CA GLU A 131 -9.05 -10.22 9.63
C GLU A 131 -10.45 -9.94 10.20
N GLY A 132 -11.37 -10.89 10.00
CA GLY A 132 -12.71 -10.87 10.60
C GLY A 132 -13.79 -10.11 9.82
N ASP A 133 -13.46 -9.48 8.69
CA ASP A 133 -14.45 -8.85 7.81
C ASP A 133 -14.09 -9.12 6.33
N ASP A 134 -14.81 -10.07 5.74
CA ASP A 134 -14.82 -10.31 4.30
C ASP A 134 -15.77 -9.31 3.65
N SER A 135 -15.39 -8.02 3.60
CA SER A 135 -16.18 -7.00 2.91
C SER A 135 -15.63 -6.75 1.50
N ASP A 136 -16.51 -6.89 0.51
CA ASP A 136 -16.24 -6.45 -0.86
C ASP A 136 -16.17 -4.92 -0.85
N TYR A 137 -14.99 -4.36 -1.12
CA TYR A 137 -14.85 -2.94 -1.37
C TYR A 137 -15.13 -2.66 -2.86
N GLU A 138 -16.17 -1.88 -3.13
CA GLU A 138 -16.42 -1.35 -4.47
C GLU A 138 -15.50 -0.16 -4.71
N ILE A 139 -14.64 -0.29 -5.72
CA ILE A 139 -13.80 0.80 -6.19
C ILE A 139 -14.56 1.46 -7.33
N GLN A 140 -15.01 2.69 -7.06
CA GLN A 140 -15.75 3.52 -7.99
C GLN A 140 -14.76 4.29 -8.86
N GLY A 141 -14.45 3.76 -10.06
CA GLY A 141 -13.68 4.46 -11.07
C GLY A 141 -12.41 5.16 -10.57
N GLY A 142 -12.16 6.35 -11.12
CA GLY A 142 -11.00 7.17 -10.85
C GLY A 142 -10.08 7.12 -12.05
N TYR A 143 -8.97 6.42 -11.92
CA TYR A 143 -7.92 6.36 -12.91
C TYR A 143 -7.50 4.92 -13.19
N SER A 144 -7.15 4.62 -14.43
CA SER A 144 -6.58 3.35 -14.87
C SER A 144 -5.13 3.56 -15.27
N ILE A 145 -4.27 2.66 -14.82
CA ILE A 145 -2.84 2.62 -15.17
C ILE A 145 -2.47 1.21 -15.62
N GLN A 146 -1.53 1.11 -16.57
CA GLN A 146 -1.04 -0.17 -17.09
C GLN A 146 0.47 -0.30 -16.91
N ARG A 147 0.87 -1.43 -16.33
CA ARG A 147 2.26 -1.87 -16.18
C ARG A 147 2.78 -2.42 -17.52
N MET A 148 4.10 -2.40 -17.72
CA MET A 148 4.72 -2.83 -18.99
C MET A 148 4.45 -4.30 -19.35
N ASP A 149 4.17 -5.15 -18.36
CA ASP A 149 3.78 -6.56 -18.56
C ASP A 149 2.30 -6.74 -18.92
N GLY A 150 1.54 -5.65 -19.01
CA GLY A 150 0.10 -5.65 -19.34
C GLY A 150 -0.83 -5.69 -18.13
N VAL A 151 -0.30 -5.85 -16.91
CA VAL A 151 -1.12 -5.82 -15.69
C VAL A 151 -1.71 -4.43 -15.49
N LYS A 152 -3.00 -4.35 -15.16
CA LYS A 152 -3.72 -3.09 -14.96
C LYS A 152 -3.98 -2.83 -13.50
N ALA A 153 -4.05 -1.56 -13.12
CA ALA A 153 -4.51 -1.15 -11.80
C ALA A 153 -5.49 0.01 -11.90
N THR A 154 -6.39 0.08 -10.92
CA THR A 154 -7.30 1.21 -10.71
C THR A 154 -6.76 2.04 -9.55
N ILE A 155 -6.71 3.35 -9.73
CA ILE A 155 -6.32 4.33 -8.72
C ILE A 155 -7.52 5.21 -8.39
N ASN A 156 -7.80 5.37 -7.10
CA ASN A 156 -8.78 6.33 -6.60
C ASN A 156 -8.07 7.28 -5.63
N CYS A 157 -8.30 8.58 -5.82
CA CYS A 157 -7.72 9.63 -5.02
C CYS A 157 -8.84 10.49 -4.45
N ASP A 158 -8.86 10.63 -3.12
CA ASP A 158 -9.74 11.54 -2.38
C ASP A 158 -8.88 12.39 -1.43
N LEU A 159 -9.42 13.44 -0.81
CA LEU A 159 -8.69 14.43 -0.02
C LEU A 159 -7.65 13.87 0.96
N ARG A 160 -7.88 12.69 1.53
CA ARG A 160 -6.94 12.02 2.45
C ARG A 160 -6.63 10.57 2.09
N LEU A 161 -7.04 10.12 0.92
CA LEU A 161 -6.91 8.71 0.55
C LEU A 161 -6.30 8.57 -0.84
N PHE A 162 -5.23 7.77 -0.91
CA PHE A 162 -4.77 7.18 -2.16
C PHE A 162 -5.01 5.69 -2.07
N LEU A 163 -5.79 5.18 -3.01
CA LEU A 163 -6.09 3.77 -3.16
C LEU A 163 -5.61 3.30 -4.52
N MET A 164 -4.89 2.18 -4.55
CA MET A 164 -4.51 1.49 -5.78
C MET A 164 -4.82 0.00 -5.66
N VAL A 165 -5.52 -0.54 -6.65
CA VAL A 165 -5.81 -1.97 -6.73
C VAL A 165 -5.36 -2.54 -8.07
N VAL A 166 -4.60 -3.62 -7.99
CA VAL A 166 -3.97 -4.29 -9.12
C VAL A 166 -4.79 -5.52 -9.51
N TRP A 167 -5.12 -5.60 -10.79
CA TRP A 167 -5.93 -6.66 -11.39
C TRP A 167 -5.02 -7.68 -12.05
N HIS A 168 -4.58 -8.66 -11.26
CA HIS A 168 -3.88 -9.84 -11.79
C HIS A 168 -4.89 -10.71 -12.58
N ALA A 169 -4.49 -11.14 -13.78
CA ALA A 169 -5.31 -11.94 -14.70
C ALA A 169 -5.32 -13.43 -14.33
#